data_AF-A0A7S3C611-F1
#
_entry.id   AF-A0A7S3C611-F1
#
_cell.length_a   1.000
_cell.length_b   1.000
_cell.length_c   1.000
_cell.angle_alpha   90.00
_cell.angle_beta   90.00
_cell.angle_gamma   90.00
#
_symmetry.space_group_name_H-M   'P 1'
#
loop_
_entity.id
_entity.type
_entity.pdbx_description
1 polymer ?
#
loop_
_entity_poly.entity_id
_entity_poly.type
_entity_poly.pdbx_seq_one_letter_code
_entity_poly.pdbx_strand_id
1 'polypeptide(L)'
;MIGMLNWYERVMLATKADYEGETLMWTSDTICYRPGGVGTACDVASVLDLWSYDRAALEADGDVLATIQAGFAQGSAATDALGRPLSAKALIGGADTQVPGELTSAQALRLLFRAQNNEVKMES
;
A
#
# COMPACT_ATOMS: atom_id res chain seq x y z
N MET A 1 50.60 -7.98 7.86
CA MET A 1 50.12 -6.95 6.91
C MET A 1 48.60 -7.03 6.92
N ILE A 2 47.95 -6.21 7.75
CA ILE A 2 46.49 -6.24 7.92
C ILE A 2 45.92 -5.33 6.84
N GLY A 3 45.27 -5.90 5.83
CA GLY A 3 44.61 -5.13 4.78
C GLY A 3 43.54 -4.24 5.38
N MET A 4 43.68 -2.92 5.22
CA MET A 4 42.62 -1.98 5.56
C MET A 4 41.46 -2.20 4.58
N LEU A 5 40.39 -2.82 5.07
CA LEU A 5 39.11 -2.86 4.37
C LEU A 5 38.70 -1.43 4.04
N ASN A 6 38.26 -1.20 2.80
CA ASN A 6 37.72 0.11 2.41
C ASN A 6 36.36 0.34 3.09
N TRP A 7 35.90 1.59 3.11
CA TRP A 7 34.66 1.97 3.82
C TRP A 7 33.45 1.13 3.38
N TYR A 8 33.34 0.85 2.08
CA TYR A 8 32.25 0.04 1.51
C TYR A 8 32.28 -1.40 2.04
N GLU A 9 33.46 -2.02 2.10
CA GLU A 9 33.65 -3.35 2.66
C GLU A 9 33.36 -3.40 4.17
N ARG A 10 33.67 -2.33 4.91
CA ARG A 10 33.34 -2.23 6.35
C ARG A 10 31.84 -2.10 6.59
N VAL A 11 31.13 -1.32 5.77
CA VAL A 11 29.67 -1.18 5.85
C VAL A 11 28.99 -2.49 5.50
N MET A 12 29.43 -3.17 4.43
CA MET A 12 28.94 -4.49 4.03
C MET A 12 29.22 -5.57 5.09
N LEU A 13 30.38 -5.55 5.75
CA LEU A 13 30.69 -6.50 6.82
C LEU A 13 29.91 -6.21 8.12
N ALA A 14 29.70 -4.94 8.47
CA ALA A 14 28.84 -4.57 9.59
C ALA A 14 27.38 -5.03 9.34
N THR A 15 26.86 -4.77 8.14
CA THR A 15 25.53 -5.26 7.74
C THR A 15 25.47 -6.78 7.57
N LYS A 16 26.53 -7.48 7.20
CA LYS A 16 26.49 -8.96 7.11
C LYS A 16 26.59 -9.63 8.48
N ALA A 17 27.39 -9.08 9.39
CA ALA A 17 27.58 -9.60 10.74
C ALA A 17 26.32 -9.47 11.62
N ASP A 18 25.54 -8.39 11.43
CA ASP A 18 24.26 -8.22 12.13
C ASP A 18 23.14 -9.12 11.55
N TYR A 19 23.31 -9.66 10.33
CA TYR A 19 22.25 -10.37 9.60
C TYR A 19 22.42 -11.91 9.61
N GLU A 20 23.63 -12.44 9.84
CA GLU A 20 23.89 -13.90 9.78
C GLU A 20 23.38 -14.71 11.00
N GLY A 21 22.83 -14.05 12.02
CA GLY A 21 22.21 -14.71 13.20
C GLY A 21 20.72 -14.45 13.37
N GLU A 22 20.16 -13.46 12.66
CA GLU A 22 18.74 -13.13 12.74
C GLU A 22 18.03 -13.78 11.56
N THR A 23 17.04 -14.62 11.84
CA THR A 23 16.03 -14.91 10.82
C THR A 23 15.40 -13.55 10.53
N LEU A 24 15.77 -12.91 9.42
CA LEU A 24 15.15 -11.64 9.02
C LEU A 24 13.69 -11.95 8.73
N MET A 25 12.87 -11.85 9.76
CA MET A 25 11.43 -11.81 9.66
C MET A 25 11.11 -10.43 9.10
N TRP A 26 11.32 -10.26 7.79
CA TRP A 26 10.82 -9.11 7.07
C TRP A 26 9.30 -9.18 7.10
N THR A 27 8.69 -8.53 8.08
CA THR A 27 7.24 -8.37 8.11
C THR A 27 6.84 -7.35 7.03
N SER A 28 5.60 -7.39 6.56
CA SER A 28 5.09 -6.38 5.60
C SER A 28 5.36 -4.94 6.07
N ASP A 29 5.38 -4.73 7.39
CA ASP A 29 5.71 -3.47 8.05
C ASP A 29 7.16 -3.01 7.89
N THR A 30 8.09 -3.92 7.59
CA THR A 30 9.50 -3.59 7.36
C THR A 30 9.81 -3.30 5.89
N ILE A 31 8.94 -3.73 4.96
CA ILE A 31 9.16 -3.59 3.51
C ILE A 31 8.16 -2.66 2.83
N CYS A 32 7.09 -2.27 3.50
CA CYS A 32 6.08 -1.41 2.88
C CYS A 32 6.57 0.03 2.77
N TYR A 33 6.17 0.69 1.68
CA TYR A 33 6.34 2.12 1.51
C TYR A 33 5.40 2.85 2.46
N ARG A 34 5.98 3.75 3.28
CA ARG A 34 5.26 4.59 4.23
C ARG A 34 5.57 6.06 3.94
N PRO A 35 4.69 6.79 3.23
CA PRO A 35 4.94 8.18 2.87
C PRO A 35 5.22 9.07 4.09
N GLY A 36 4.54 8.82 5.22
CA GLY A 36 4.72 9.57 6.47
C GLY A 36 5.76 8.99 7.42
N GLY A 37 6.49 7.94 7.02
CA GLY A 37 7.53 7.32 7.84
C GLY A 37 7.01 6.27 8.84
N VAL A 38 7.89 5.87 9.75
CA VAL A 38 7.59 4.84 10.77
C VAL A 38 6.39 5.27 11.63
N GLY A 39 5.46 4.35 11.87
CA GLY A 39 4.22 4.62 12.63
C GLY A 39 3.05 5.08 11.76
N THR A 40 3.26 5.34 10.46
CA THR A 40 2.16 5.53 9.50
C THR A 40 1.77 4.22 8.83
N ALA A 41 0.52 4.14 8.36
CA ALA A 41 0.01 2.98 7.63
C ALA A 41 0.86 2.71 6.37
N CYS A 42 0.95 1.43 5.99
CA CYS A 42 1.54 1.05 4.72
C CYS A 42 0.71 1.60 3.55
N ASP A 43 1.37 1.97 2.44
CA ASP A 43 0.69 2.37 1.21
C ASP A 43 0.13 1.12 0.50
N VAL A 44 -1.07 0.75 0.95
CA VAL A 44 -1.91 -0.31 0.39
C VAL A 44 -3.17 0.34 -0.15
N ALA A 45 -3.57 -0.03 -1.36
CA ALA A 45 -4.80 0.45 -1.98
C ALA A 45 -5.61 -0.73 -2.52
N SER A 46 -6.88 -0.83 -2.11
CA SER A 46 -7.83 -1.82 -2.61
C SER A 46 -9.26 -1.34 -2.40
N VAL A 47 -10.25 -2.01 -2.97
CA VAL A 47 -11.66 -1.64 -2.74
C VAL A 47 -12.03 -1.71 -1.24
N LEU A 48 -11.27 -2.45 -0.43
CA LEU A 48 -11.48 -2.57 1.01
C LEU A 48 -11.15 -1.27 1.79
N ASP A 49 -10.47 -0.30 1.17
CA ASP A 49 -10.28 1.03 1.75
C ASP A 49 -11.61 1.73 2.07
N LEU A 50 -12.68 1.41 1.34
CA LEU A 50 -14.03 1.96 1.59
C LEU A 50 -14.55 1.61 2.99
N TRP A 51 -14.07 0.52 3.58
CA TRP A 51 -14.38 0.10 4.94
C TRP A 51 -13.17 0.22 5.86
N SER A 52 -12.14 0.99 5.46
CA SER A 52 -10.89 1.14 6.23
C SER A 52 -10.23 -0.20 6.60
N TYR A 53 -10.39 -1.23 5.76
CA TYR A 53 -9.97 -2.61 6.05
C TYR A 53 -10.60 -3.23 7.31
N ASP A 54 -11.67 -2.65 7.84
CA ASP A 54 -12.41 -3.18 8.97
C ASP A 54 -13.42 -4.23 8.50
N ARG A 55 -13.21 -5.47 8.96
CA ARG A 55 -14.06 -6.60 8.61
C ARG A 55 -15.49 -6.43 9.14
N ALA A 56 -15.66 -5.94 10.35
CA ALA A 56 -16.99 -5.77 10.94
C ALA A 56 -17.76 -4.67 10.22
N ALA A 57 -17.09 -3.60 9.77
CA ALA A 57 -17.68 -2.55 8.96
C ALA A 57 -18.17 -3.09 7.60
N LEU A 58 -17.38 -3.94 6.94
CA LEU A 58 -17.79 -4.61 5.70
C LEU A 58 -18.98 -5.56 5.92
N GLU A 59 -18.92 -6.38 6.97
CA GLU A 59 -19.99 -7.35 7.29
C GLU A 59 -21.30 -6.68 7.74
N ALA A 60 -21.22 -5.47 8.31
CA ALA A 60 -22.36 -4.66 8.69
C ALA A 60 -22.92 -3.81 7.53
N ASP A 61 -22.25 -3.77 6.38
CA ASP A 61 -22.71 -3.01 5.21
C ASP A 61 -23.92 -3.69 4.57
N GLY A 62 -25.08 -3.03 4.68
CA GLY A 62 -26.34 -3.51 4.12
C GLY A 62 -26.40 -3.44 2.59
N ASP A 63 -25.51 -2.69 1.94
CA ASP A 63 -25.42 -2.58 0.48
C ASP A 63 -23.99 -2.26 0.03
N VAL A 64 -23.17 -3.31 -0.01
CA VAL A 64 -21.78 -3.26 -0.47
C VAL A 64 -21.66 -2.66 -1.88
N LEU A 65 -22.64 -2.91 -2.76
CA LEU A 65 -22.59 -2.38 -4.12
C LEU A 65 -22.79 -0.86 -4.13
N ALA A 66 -23.74 -0.34 -3.35
CA ALA A 66 -23.94 1.10 -3.20
C ALA A 66 -22.69 1.80 -2.62
N THR A 67 -22.00 1.18 -1.67
CA THR A 67 -20.75 1.72 -1.10
C THR A 67 -19.64 1.78 -2.16
N ILE A 68 -19.45 0.71 -2.94
CA ILE A 68 -18.50 0.69 -4.06
C ILE A 68 -18.87 1.75 -5.10
N GLN A 69 -20.16 1.88 -5.40
CA GLN A 69 -20.70 2.85 -6.34
C GLN A 69 -20.38 4.29 -5.91
N ALA A 70 -20.53 4.61 -4.62
CA ALA A 70 -20.15 5.91 -4.06
C ALA A 70 -18.63 6.17 -4.12
N GLY A 71 -17.81 5.12 -3.97
CA GLY A 71 -16.37 5.18 -4.16
C GLY A 71 -15.91 5.33 -5.61
N PHE A 72 -16.73 4.86 -6.55
CA PHE A 72 -16.46 4.89 -7.99
C PHE A 72 -16.89 6.21 -8.65
N ALA A 73 -17.90 6.87 -8.09
CA ALA A 73 -18.43 8.14 -8.57
C ALA A 73 -17.37 9.26 -8.59
N GLN A 74 -17.49 10.17 -9.55
CA GLN A 74 -16.62 11.34 -9.65
C GLN A 74 -16.81 12.24 -8.42
N GLY A 75 -15.71 12.61 -7.77
CA GLY A 75 -15.76 13.47 -6.58
C GLY A 75 -16.12 12.74 -5.29
N SER A 76 -15.91 11.42 -5.21
CA SER A 76 -16.04 10.66 -3.97
C SER A 76 -15.26 11.33 -2.83
N ALA A 77 -15.91 11.44 -1.66
CA ALA A 77 -15.30 11.97 -0.44
C ALA A 77 -14.54 10.89 0.35
N ALA A 78 -14.53 9.64 -0.14
CA ALA A 78 -13.80 8.56 0.49
C ALA A 78 -12.28 8.83 0.45
N THR A 79 -11.60 8.50 1.54
CA THR A 79 -10.14 8.59 1.65
C THR A 79 -9.55 7.24 1.99
N ASP A 80 -8.35 6.96 1.49
CA ASP A 80 -7.58 5.79 1.92
C ASP A 80 -7.03 5.95 3.35
N ALA A 81 -6.37 4.91 3.85
CA ALA A 81 -5.74 4.91 5.18
C ALA A 81 -4.65 5.99 5.38
N LEU A 82 -4.21 6.66 4.31
CA LEU A 82 -3.24 7.75 4.32
C LEU A 82 -3.92 9.13 4.20
N GLY A 83 -5.25 9.19 4.18
CA GLY A 83 -6.04 10.42 4.04
C GLY A 83 -6.07 10.98 2.62
N ARG A 84 -5.68 10.20 1.60
CA ARG A 84 -5.69 10.63 0.20
C ARG A 84 -7.04 10.30 -0.43
N PRO A 85 -7.56 11.11 -1.37
CA PRO A 85 -8.79 10.79 -2.06
C PRO A 85 -8.74 9.41 -2.71
N LEU A 86 -9.70 8.55 -2.38
CA LEU A 86 -9.84 7.23 -2.95
C LEU A 86 -10.55 7.34 -4.29
N SER A 87 -9.99 6.70 -5.33
CA SER A 87 -10.70 6.48 -6.58
C SER A 87 -10.90 4.99 -6.77
N ALA A 88 -12.10 4.47 -6.46
CA ALA A 88 -12.38 3.06 -6.66
C ALA A 88 -12.24 2.64 -8.13
N LYS A 89 -12.36 3.59 -9.06
CA LYS A 89 -12.07 3.39 -10.49
C LYS A 89 -10.66 2.88 -10.76
N ALA A 90 -9.65 3.29 -9.98
CA ALA A 90 -8.28 2.81 -10.12
C ALA A 90 -8.06 1.39 -9.54
N LEU A 91 -9.05 0.89 -8.79
CA LEU A 91 -9.01 -0.32 -7.98
C LEU A 91 -9.92 -1.44 -8.52
N ILE A 92 -10.62 -1.15 -9.62
CA ILE A 92 -11.55 -2.07 -10.29
C ILE A 92 -11.11 -2.22 -11.75
N GLY A 93 -11.03 -3.47 -12.22
CA GLY A 93 -10.66 -3.83 -13.59
C GLY A 93 -11.85 -4.32 -14.40
N GLY A 94 -11.88 -3.99 -15.69
CA GLY A 94 -12.98 -4.36 -16.58
C GLY A 94 -14.32 -3.79 -16.12
N ALA A 95 -14.31 -2.53 -15.66
CA ALA A 95 -15.50 -1.83 -15.20
C ALA A 95 -16.37 -1.43 -16.40
N ASP A 96 -17.64 -1.83 -16.41
CA ASP A 96 -18.65 -1.26 -17.29
C ASP A 96 -19.45 -0.19 -16.54
N THR A 97 -19.81 0.87 -17.26
CA THR A 97 -20.59 1.97 -16.71
C THR A 97 -21.76 2.30 -17.60
N GLN A 98 -22.97 2.39 -17.05
CA GLN A 98 -24.17 2.76 -17.81
C GLN A 98 -24.20 4.26 -18.13
N VAL A 99 -23.72 5.09 -17.21
CA VAL A 99 -23.43 6.52 -17.39
C VAL A 99 -22.09 6.86 -16.70
N PRO A 100 -21.41 7.96 -17.06
CA PRO A 100 -20.13 8.31 -16.44
C PRO A 100 -20.22 8.37 -14.91
N GLY A 101 -19.50 7.48 -14.24
CA GLY A 101 -19.47 7.41 -12.78
C GLY A 101 -20.45 6.41 -12.15
N GLU A 102 -21.31 5.74 -12.92
CA GLU A 102 -22.20 4.66 -12.45
C GLU A 102 -21.65 3.29 -12.89
N LEU A 103 -21.13 2.50 -11.95
CA LEU A 103 -20.56 1.18 -12.14
C LEU A 103 -21.68 0.13 -12.22
N THR A 104 -21.81 -0.55 -13.35
CA THR A 104 -22.80 -1.63 -13.50
C THR A 104 -22.19 -3.02 -13.35
N SER A 105 -20.92 -3.17 -13.71
CA SER A 105 -20.21 -4.45 -13.58
C SER A 105 -18.71 -4.23 -13.47
N ALA A 106 -18.04 -5.21 -12.89
CA ALA A 106 -16.59 -5.30 -12.79
C ALA A 106 -16.16 -6.74 -13.02
N GLN A 107 -15.01 -6.92 -13.66
CA GLN A 107 -14.45 -8.25 -13.94
C GLN A 107 -13.31 -8.60 -12.97
N ALA A 108 -12.68 -7.60 -12.37
CA ALA A 108 -11.57 -7.79 -11.45
C ALA A 108 -11.54 -6.74 -10.34
N LEU A 109 -11.01 -7.15 -9.19
CA LEU A 109 -10.59 -6.26 -8.11
C LEU A 109 -9.06 -6.17 -8.13
N ARG A 110 -8.55 -4.97 -7.90
CA ARG A 110 -7.12 -4.70 -7.83
C ARG A 110 -6.71 -4.42 -6.39
N LEU A 111 -5.63 -5.07 -5.98
CA LEU A 111 -4.88 -4.75 -4.77
C LEU A 111 -3.52 -4.21 -5.19
N LEU A 112 -3.15 -3.06 -4.65
CA LEU A 112 -1.83 -2.45 -4.82
C LEU A 112 -1.14 -2.41 -3.46
N PHE A 113 0.02 -3.03 -3.36
CA PHE A 113 0.93 -2.89 -2.24
C PHE A 113 2.21 -2.25 -2.76
N ARG A 114 2.62 -1.11 -2.19
CA ARG A 114 3.87 -0.47 -2.55
C ARG A 114 4.95 -0.86 -1.55
N ALA A 115 6.01 -1.48 -2.05
CA ALA A 115 7.21 -1.74 -1.25
C ALA A 115 8.19 -0.57 -1.38
N GLN A 116 8.95 -0.32 -0.32
CA GLN A 116 10.08 0.61 -0.40
C GLN A 116 11.19 0.01 -1.26
N ASN A 117 11.77 0.82 -2.16
CA ASN A 117 12.92 0.43 -2.99
C ASN A 117 14.25 0.53 -2.22
N ASN A 118 14.24 0.97 -0.96
CA ASN A 118 15.43 1.25 -0.14
C ASN A 118 16.49 2.10 -0.86
N GLU A 119 16.08 2.95 -1.80
CA GLU A 119 17.01 3.88 -2.42
C GLU A 119 17.45 4.90 -1.37
N VAL A 120 18.77 5.01 -1.19
CA VAL A 120 19.38 6.05 -0.37
C VAL A 120 18.92 7.39 -0.97
N LYS A 121 18.05 8.12 -0.28
CA LYS A 121 17.72 9.49 -0.65
C LYS A 121 19.01 10.30 -0.54
N MET A 122 19.67 10.55 -1.67
CA MET A 122 20.71 11.58 -1.71
C MET A 122 20.00 12.90 -1.45
N GLU A 123 20.25 13.49 -0.29
CA GLU A 123 19.79 14.84 0.02
C GLU A 123 20.30 15.78 -1.08
N SER A 124 19.38 16.46 -1.74
CA SER A 124 19.65 17.50 -2.74
C SER A 124 19.89 18.85 -2.07
#